data_AF-A0A9P8XZ39-F1
#
_entry.id   AF-A0A9P8XZ39-F1
#
_cell.length_a   1.000
_cell.length_b   1.000
_cell.length_c   1.000
_cell.angle_alpha   90.00
_cell.angle_beta   90.00
_cell.angle_gamma   90.00
#
_symmetry.space_group_name_H-M   'P 1'
#
loop_
_entity.id
_entity.type
_entity.pdbx_description
1 polymer ?
#
loop_
_entity_poly.entity_id
_entity_poly.type
_entity_poly.pdbx_seq_one_letter_code
_entity_poly.pdbx_strand_id
1 'polypeptide(L)' 'RVLLCVSCRVAIRPDDGIRLHFWRTHRLKGEALGQIVDYSHAAEPIANPYTVPLPADGSPHIEQLPVI' A
#
# COMPACT_ATOMS: atom_id res chain seq x y z
N ARG A 1 -4.38 7.10 -1.96
CA ARG A 1 -3.59 5.85 -1.94
C ARG A 1 -2.11 6.18 -2.16
N VAL A 2 -1.23 5.71 -1.28
CA VAL A 2 0.22 5.90 -1.39
C VAL A 2 0.87 4.53 -1.24
N LEU A 3 1.81 4.20 -2.12
CA LEU A 3 2.61 2.99 -2.01
C LEU A 3 4.00 3.34 -1.50
N LEU A 4 4.59 2.47 -0.70
CA LEU A 4 5.92 2.68 -0.13
C LEU A 4 6.82 1.54 -0.56
N CYS A 5 7.97 1.86 -1.16
CA CYS A 5 9.05 0.90 -1.27
C CYS A 5 9.87 0.96 0.02
N VAL A 6 9.77 -0.10 0.83
CA VAL A 6 10.49 -0.20 2.11
C VAL A 6 12.00 -0.31 1.93
N SER A 7 12.46 -0.88 0.81
CA SER A 7 13.88 -1.00 0.48
C SER A 7 14.51 0.36 0.16
N CYS A 8 13.81 1.20 -0.62
CA CYS A 8 14.29 2.52 -0.99
C CYS A 8 13.87 3.62 -0.01
N ARG A 9 12.90 3.34 0.88
CA ARG A 9 12.25 4.31 1.77
C ARG A 9 11.64 5.50 1.01
N VAL A 10 11.01 5.24 -0.13
CA VAL A 10 10.37 6.27 -0.97
C VAL A 10 8.89 5.97 -1.20
N ALA A 11 8.10 7.04 -1.32
CA ALA A 11 6.74 6.97 -1.80
C ALA A 11 6.72 6.76 -3.31
N ILE A 12 5.84 5.87 -3.76
CA ILE A 12 5.62 5.52 -5.15
C ILE A 12 4.21 5.92 -5.52
N ARG A 13 4.09 6.63 -6.65
CA ARG A 13 2.80 6.93 -7.25
C ARG A 13 2.14 5.62 -7.67
N PRO A 14 0.86 5.40 -7.33
CA PRO A 14 0.11 4.26 -7.82
C PRO A 14 0.16 4.13 -9.35
N ASP A 15 -0.22 2.95 -9.85
CA ASP A 15 -0.29 2.62 -11.27
C ASP A 15 1.10 2.56 -11.93
N ASP A 16 1.33 3.33 -13.00
CA ASP A 16 2.57 3.30 -13.78
C ASP A 16 3.84 3.58 -12.95
N GLY A 17 3.70 4.30 -11.83
CA GLY A 17 4.84 4.60 -10.94
C GLY A 17 5.47 3.35 -10.34
N ILE A 18 4.68 2.30 -10.10
CA ILE A 18 5.12 1.03 -9.51
C ILE A 18 5.98 0.28 -10.52
N ARG A 19 5.42 0.06 -11.71
CA ARG A 19 6.11 -0.62 -12.80
C ARG A 19 7.42 0.10 -13.13
N LEU A 20 7.39 1.43 -13.24
CA LEU A 20 8.56 2.24 -13.53
C LEU A 20 9.63 2.14 -12.43
N HIS A 21 9.22 2.24 -11.16
CA HIS A 21 10.14 2.18 -10.02
C HIS A 21 10.85 0.83 -9.93
N PHE A 22 10.11 -0.27 -9.98
CA PHE A 22 10.71 -1.61 -9.83
C PHE A 22 11.52 -2.03 -11.06
N TRP A 23 11.12 -1.61 -12.26
CA TRP A 23 11.90 -1.86 -13.47
C TRP A 23 13.21 -1.06 -13.52
N ARG A 24 13.18 0.23 -13.18
CA ARG A 24 14.39 1.09 -13.24
C ARG A 24 15.30 0.94 -12.03
N THR A 25 14.73 0.96 -10.83
CA THR A 25 15.48 1.01 -9.57
C THR A 25 15.92 -0.38 -9.11
N HIS A 26 15.00 -1.36 -9.16
CA HIS A 26 15.26 -2.73 -8.71
C HIS A 26 15.63 -3.68 -9.85
N ARG A 27 15.60 -3.22 -11.12
CA ARG A 27 15.93 -4.00 -12.31
C ARG A 27 15.10 -5.29 -12.47
N LEU A 28 13.91 -5.33 -11.87
CA LEU A 28 12.99 -6.46 -11.98
C LEU A 28 12.36 -6.52 -13.38
N LYS A 29 12.10 -7.73 -13.86
CA LYS A 29 11.57 -8.00 -15.20
C LYS A 29 10.70 -9.26 -15.18
N GLY A 30 9.92 -9.44 -16.25
CA GLY A 30 9.12 -10.64 -16.46
C GLY A 30 8.09 -10.84 -15.35
N GLU A 31 7.92 -12.10 -14.96
CA GLU A 31 6.91 -12.53 -13.98
C GLU A 31 7.03 -11.80 -12.64
N ALA A 32 8.24 -11.61 -12.12
CA ALA A 32 8.46 -10.94 -10.84
C ALA A 32 7.95 -9.48 -10.84
N LEU A 33 8.11 -8.76 -11.96
CA LEU A 33 7.58 -7.41 -12.10
C LEU A 33 6.05 -7.43 -12.26
N GLY A 34 5.52 -8.42 -12.98
CA GLY A 34 4.08 -8.63 -13.15
C GLY A 34 3.37 -8.85 -11.82
N GLN A 35 3.86 -9.80 -11.02
CA GLN A 35 3.29 -10.13 -9.70
C GLN A 35 3.22 -8.92 -8.76
N ILE A 36 4.24 -8.05 -8.76
CA ILE A 36 4.25 -6.83 -7.94
C ILE A 36 3.16 -5.85 -8.40
N VAL A 37 3.04 -5.65 -9.71
CA VAL A 37 2.04 -4.76 -10.30
C VAL A 37 0.64 -5.32 -10.03
N ASP A 38 0.42 -6.61 -10.26
CA ASP A 38 -0.87 -7.26 -10.05
C ASP A 38 -1.29 -7.19 -8.58
N TYR A 39 -0.39 -7.50 -7.64
CA TYR A 39 -0.63 -7.34 -6.21
C TYR A 39 -1.01 -5.90 -5.85
N SER A 40 -0.33 -4.93 -6.46
CA SER A 40 -0.66 -3.53 -6.24
C SER A 40 -2.01 -3.12 -6.85
N HIS A 41 -2.57 -3.85 -7.81
CA HIS A 41 -3.94 -3.58 -8.28
C HIS A 41 -4.98 -4.33 -7.46
N ALA A 42 -4.64 -5.53 -6.98
CA ALA A 42 -5.52 -6.37 -6.16
C ALA A 42 -5.64 -5.91 -4.70
N ALA A 43 -4.67 -5.14 -4.18
CA ALA A 43 -4.76 -4.64 -2.82
C ALA A 43 -6.03 -3.80 -2.63
N GLU A 44 -6.86 -4.23 -1.68
CA GLU A 44 -8.14 -3.66 -1.32
C GLU A 44 -8.10 -2.13 -1.26
N PRO A 45 -9.20 -1.45 -1.65
CA PRO A 45 -9.30 -0.01 -1.45
C PRO A 45 -8.99 0.30 0.02
N ILE A 46 -8.06 1.22 0.24
CA ILE A 46 -7.80 1.75 1.58
C ILE A 46 -9.13 2.33 2.06
N ALA A 47 -9.77 1.63 2.99
CA ALA A 47 -11.03 2.06 3.55
C ALA A 47 -10.82 3.45 4.17
N ASN A 48 -11.75 4.37 3.92
CA ASN A 48 -11.67 5.69 4.51
C ASN A 48 -11.71 5.52 6.03
N PRO A 49 -10.69 5.97 6.78
CA PRO A 49 -10.63 5.76 8.23
C PRO A 49 -11.81 6.39 8.98
N TYR A 50 -12.47 7.39 8.40
CA TYR A 50 -13.66 8.03 8.98
C TYR A 50 -14.97 7.29 8.69
N THR A 51 -14.99 6.34 7.76
CA THR A 51 -16.21 5.61 7.38
C THR A 51 -16.05 4.09 7.45
N VAL A 52 -14.85 3.60 7.77
CA VAL A 52 -14.62 2.16 7.93
C VAL A 52 -15.31 1.71 9.22
N PRO A 53 -16.17 0.67 9.17
CA PRO A 53 -16.76 0.13 10.37
C PRO A 53 -15.65 -0.40 11.28
N LEU A 54 -15.69 -0.03 12.55
CA LEU A 54 -14.78 -0.57 13.55
C LEU A 54 -15.01 -2.09 13.66
N PRO A 55 -13.93 -2.90 13.77
CA PRO A 55 -14.09 -4.34 13.93
C PRO A 55 -14.88 -4.64 15.20
N ALA A 56 -15.78 -5.64 15.10
CA ALA A 56 -16.69 -6.03 16.19
C ALA A 56 -15.97 -6.73 17.36
N ASP A 57 -14.66 -6.96 17.24
CA ASP A 57 -13.84 -7.70 18.21
C ASP A 57 -13.55 -6.90 19.49
N GLY A 58 -13.98 -5.64 19.57
CA GLY A 58 -13.77 -4.80 20.74
C GLY A 58 -12.29 -4.57 21.02
N SER A 59 -11.44 -4.62 19.97
CA SER A 59 -10.02 -4.35 20.08
C SER A 59 -9.79 -3.05 20.87
N PRO A 60 -8.89 -3.06 21.86
CA PRO A 60 -8.76 -1.97 22.80
C PRO A 60 -8.38 -0.68 22.08
N HIS A 61 -8.95 0.43 22.56
CA HIS A 61 -8.61 1.76 22.10
C HIS A 61 -7.09 1.95 22.13
N ILE A 62 -6.51 2.36 21.00
CA ILE A 62 -5.09 2.74 20.94
C ILE A 62 -4.99 4.13 21.55
N GLU A 63 -4.56 4.22 22.82
CA GLU A 63 -4.45 5.48 23.59
C GLU A 63 -3.67 6.59 22.86
N GLN A 64 -2.80 6.23 21.93
CA GLN A 64 -1.94 7.16 21.18
C GLN A 64 -2.63 7.79 19.95
N LEU A 65 -3.87 7.41 19.64
CA LEU A 65 -4.66 7.97 18.55
C LEU A 65 -5.82 8.79 19.12
N PRO A 66 -5.76 10.14 19.07
CA PRO A 66 -6.84 10.97 19.57
C PRO A 66 -8.12 10.71 18.78
N VAL A 67 -9.23 10.53 19.50
CA VAL A 67 -10.57 10.52 18.93
C VAL A 67 -10.89 11.95 18.52
N ILE A 68 -11.07 12.19 17.23
CA ILE A 68 -11.45 13.50 16.66
C ILE A 68 -12.95 13.69 16.79
#